data_AF-A0A6L7CKP1-F1
#
_entry.id   AF-A0A6L7CKP1-F1
#
_cell.length_a   1.000
_cell.length_b   1.000
_cell.length_c   1.000
_cell.angle_alpha   90.00
_cell.angle_beta   90.00
_cell.angle_gamma   90.00
#
_symmetry.space_group_name_H-M   'P 1'
#
loop_
_entity.id
_entity.type
_entity.pdbx_description
1 polymer ?
#
loop_
_entity_poly.entity_id
_entity_poly.type
_entity_poly.pdbx_seq_one_letter_code
_entity_poly.pdbx_strand_id
1 'polypeptide(L)' 'RYFSALEEGINLLPGFAPELQGVYIEEHDGRKQVWCYVIKPRDAQSTLLKGEKL' A
#
# COMPACT_ATOMS: atom_id res chain seq x y z
N ARG A 1 -3.37 -2.45 10.62
CA ARG A 1 -4.80 -2.84 10.54
C ARG A 1 -5.68 -1.76 9.92
N TYR A 2 -5.49 -0.47 10.23
CA TYR A 2 -6.27 0.64 9.65
C TYR A 2 -6.22 0.70 8.11
N PHE A 3 -5.02 0.75 7.51
CA PHE A 3 -4.87 0.85 6.05
C PHE A 3 -5.37 -0.38 5.29
N SER A 4 -5.20 -1.59 5.84
CA SER A 4 -5.73 -2.82 5.24
C SER A 4 -7.26 -2.83 5.20
N ALA A 5 -7.92 -2.38 6.28
CA ALA A 5 -9.38 -2.28 6.31
C ALA A 5 -9.89 -1.18 5.37
N LEU A 6 -9.10 -0.12 5.17
CA LEU A 6 -9.41 0.96 4.24
C LEU A 6 -9.31 0.52 2.77
N GLU A 7 -8.27 -0.25 2.42
CA GLU A 7 -8.15 -0.87 1.09
C GLU A 7 -9.33 -1.82 0.81
N GLU A 8 -9.71 -2.65 1.78
CA GLU A 8 -10.86 -3.54 1.65
C GLU A 8 -12.18 -2.74 1.49
N GLY A 9 -12.37 -1.69 2.29
CA GLY A 9 -13.53 -0.80 2.20
C GLY A 9 -13.69 -0.11 0.84
N ILE A 10 -12.59 0.39 0.26
CA ILE A 10 -12.59 1.04 -1.06
C ILE A 10 -13.03 0.07 -2.16
N ASN A 11 -12.59 -1.19 -2.10
CA ASN A 11 -12.94 -2.20 -3.10
C ASN A 11 -14.37 -2.74 -2.93
N LEU A 12 -14.88 -2.78 -1.69
CA LEU A 12 -16.24 -3.24 -1.40
C LEU A 12 -17.31 -2.17 -1.68
N LEU A 13 -16.97 -0.89 -1.48
CA LEU A 13 -17.91 0.23 -1.56
C LEU A 13 -17.36 1.33 -2.49
N PRO A 14 -17.44 1.15 -3.82
CA PRO A 14 -17.01 2.16 -4.78
C PRO A 14 -17.81 3.46 -4.58
N GLY A 15 -17.12 4.57 -4.36
CA GLY A 15 -17.72 5.87 -4.04
C GLY A 15 -17.78 6.20 -2.54
N PHE A 16 -17.46 5.25 -1.67
CA PHE A 16 -17.28 5.45 -0.23
C PHE A 16 -15.80 5.32 0.17
N ALA A 17 -14.91 5.84 -0.67
CA ALA A 17 -13.49 5.91 -0.33
C ALA A 17 -13.29 7.02 0.72
N PRO A 18 -12.71 6.74 1.90
CA PRO A 18 -12.35 7.79 2.84
C PRO A 18 -11.37 8.76 2.17
N GLU A 19 -11.53 10.06 2.40
CA GLU A 19 -10.54 11.04 1.92
C GLU A 19 -9.23 10.84 2.71
N LEU A 20 -8.27 10.13 2.10
CA LEU A 20 -7.00 9.80 2.71
C LEU A 20 -5.89 10.54 1.99
N GLN A 21 -5.25 11.48 2.68
CA GLN A 21 -4.14 12.26 2.17
C GLN A 21 -2.80 11.59 2.48
N GLY A 22 -1.81 11.75 1.59
CA GLY A 22 -0.47 11.15 1.75
C GLY A 22 -0.36 9.70 1.28
N VAL A 23 -1.41 9.15 0.66
CA VAL A 23 -1.40 7.85 0.01
C VAL A 23 -1.73 7.97 -1.47
N TYR A 24 -1.38 6.95 -2.23
CA TYR A 24 -1.68 6.81 -3.64
C TYR A 24 -2.54 5.58 -3.85
N ILE A 25 -3.56 5.67 -4.70
CA ILE A 25 -4.40 4.51 -5.04
C ILE A 25 -4.09 4.14 -6.48
N GLU A 26 -3.63 2.91 -6.68
CA GLU A 26 -3.39 2.35 -8.02
C GLU A 26 -4.31 1.16 -8.26
N GLU A 27 -4.78 1.01 -9.49
CA GLU A 27 -5.59 -0.15 -9.88
C GLU A 27 -4.69 -1.22 -10.52
N HIS A 28 -4.71 -2.42 -9.95
CA HIS A 28 -3.95 -3.56 -10.44
C HIS A 28 -4.83 -4.81 -10.35
N ASP A 29 -4.94 -5.56 -11.45
CA ASP A 29 -5.81 -6.74 -11.58
C ASP A 29 -7.28 -6.49 -11.17
N GLY A 30 -7.81 -5.31 -11.51
CA GLY A 30 -9.18 -4.91 -11.20
C GLY A 30 -9.45 -4.64 -9.71
N ARG A 31 -8.39 -4.52 -8.91
CA ARG A 31 -8.46 -4.13 -7.50
C ARG A 31 -7.69 -2.85 -7.26
N LYS A 32 -8.26 -1.98 -6.42
CA LYS A 32 -7.63 -0.75 -5.98
C LYS A 32 -6.71 -1.06 -4.80
N GLN A 33 -5.42 -0.79 -4.96
CA GLN A 33 -4.40 -0.99 -3.94
C GLN A 33 -3.93 0.36 -3.39
N VAL A 34 -3.63 0.41 -2.10
CA VAL A 34 -3.17 1.63 -1.40
C VAL A 34 -1.66 1.59 -1.20
N TRP A 35 -0.97 2.60 -1.74
CA TRP A 35 0.48 2.73 -1.71
C TRP A 35 0.92 3.98 -0.92
N CYS A 36 2.10 3.90 -0.31
CA CYS A 36 2.72 5.01 0.40
C CYS A 36 4.21 5.11 0.03
N TYR A 37 4.74 6.32 -0.08
CA TYR A 37 6.19 6.49 -0.17
C TYR A 37 6.83 6.26 1.20
N VAL A 38 7.84 5.40 1.22
CA VAL A 38 8.66 5.14 2.40
C VAL A 38 10.10 5.57 2.14
N ILE A 39 10.75 6.15 3.15
CA ILE A 39 12.17 6.42 3.09
C ILE A 39 12.89 5.08 3.14
N LYS A 40 13.68 4.78 2.11
CA LYS A 40 14.51 3.58 2.08
C LYS A 40 15.78 3.84 2.89
N PRO A 41 16.10 3.04 3.93
CA PRO A 41 17.40 3.08 4.58
C PRO A 41 18.50 2.85 3.52
N ARG A 42 19.64 3.55 3.62
CA ARG A 42 20.76 3.41 2.67
C ARG A 42 21.23 1.95 2.52
N ASP A 43 21.06 1.15 3.57
CA ASP A 43 21.48 -0.26 3.60
C ASP A 43 20.37 -1.26 3.23
N ALA A 44 19.10 -0.82 3.11
CA ALA A 44 17.97 -1.72 2.86
C ALA A 44 17.98 -2.38 1.48
N GLN A 45 18.71 -1.81 0.52
CA GLN A 45 18.98 -2.46 -0.77
C GLN A 45 19.79 -3.76 -0.58
N SER A 46 20.69 -3.82 0.40
CA SER A 46 21.52 -5.01 0.66
C SER A 46 20.71 -6.18 1.21
N THR A 47 19.71 -5.91 2.05
CA THR A 47 18.88 -6.94 2.70
C THR A 47 17.83 -7.53 1.76
N LEU A 48 17.23 -6.72 0.89
CA LEU A 48 16.25 -7.21 -0.11
C LEU A 48 16.91 -8.12 -1.16
N LEU A 49 18.18 -7.86 -1.50
CA LEU A 49 18.97 -8.70 -2.40
C LEU A 49 19.44 -10.01 -1.73
N LYS A 50 19.35 -10.12 -0.40
CA LYS A 50 19.78 -11.31 0.36
C LYS A 50 18.68 -12.33 0.64
N GLY A 51 17.43 -12.08 0.22
CA GLY A 51 16.37 -13.08 0.27
C GLY A 51 15.96 -13.54 1.68
N GLU A 52 16.30 -12.78 2.73
CA GLU A 52 15.85 -13.11 4.08
C GLU A 52 14.38 -12.69 4.24
N LYS A 53 13.51 -13.68 4.46
CA LYS A 53 12.10 -13.49 4.79
C LYS A 53 12.00 -12.77 6.14
N LEU A 54 11.22 -11.69 6.16
CA LEU A 54 10.71 -11.05 7.37
C LEU A 54 9.95 -12.05 8.25
#